data_AF-A0A9X0QBH7-F1
#
_entry.id   AF-A0A9X0QBH7-F1
#
_cell.length_a   1.000
_cell.length_b   1.000
_cell.length_c   1.000
_cell.angle_alpha   90.00
_cell.angle_beta   90.00
_cell.angle_gamma   90.00
#
_symmetry.space_group_name_H-M   'P 1'
#
loop_
_entity.id
_entity.type
_entity.pdbx_description
1 polymer ?
#
loop_
_entity_poly.entity_id
_entity_poly.type
_entity_poly.pdbx_seq_one_letter_code
_entity_poly.pdbx_strand_id
1 'polypeptide(L)'
;MSAALVILPAVWATAAPSRVKTLPEVVQQKKTAPELAFYRKYTEGMLRRYVRLSMEAGRAPSLLGREMFRGKVTSYRVHSFEDVVIFVHDVETCLKKLDEGQQHLIRRIALQEFTQAETAGLLGLSLRSVHRQYADALDELTEIFLERKLLEPAKACQ
;
A
#
# COMPACT_ATOMS: atom_id res chain seq x y z
N MET A 1 -2.76 37.59 -60.15
CA MET A 1 -2.00 37.21 -58.95
C MET A 1 -2.91 36.32 -58.12
N SER A 2 -2.78 35.00 -58.30
CA SER A 2 -3.72 33.98 -57.80
C SER A 2 -3.38 33.61 -56.35
N ALA A 3 -4.33 33.76 -55.43
CA ALA A 3 -4.20 33.31 -54.05
C ALA A 3 -4.90 31.95 -53.92
N ALA A 4 -4.12 30.86 -53.92
CA ALA A 4 -4.63 29.52 -53.69
C ALA A 4 -4.90 29.33 -52.19
N LEU A 5 -6.19 29.35 -51.80
CA LEU A 5 -6.64 28.90 -50.49
C LEU A 5 -6.52 27.39 -50.43
N VAL A 6 -5.53 26.90 -49.68
CA VAL A 6 -5.38 25.49 -49.33
C VAL A 6 -6.48 25.13 -48.32
N ILE A 7 -7.53 24.47 -48.80
CA ILE A 7 -8.57 23.88 -47.94
C ILE A 7 -8.04 22.51 -47.50
N LEU A 8 -7.51 22.43 -46.28
CA LEU A 8 -7.23 21.15 -45.64
C LEU A 8 -8.55 20.55 -45.14
N PRO A 9 -8.80 19.24 -45.32
CA PRO A 9 -9.97 18.60 -44.73
C PRO A 9 -9.79 18.55 -43.21
N ALA A 10 -10.70 19.19 -42.48
CA ALA A 10 -10.81 19.05 -41.03
C ALA A 10 -11.34 17.65 -40.72
N VAL A 11 -10.45 16.73 -40.34
CA VAL A 11 -10.84 15.42 -39.82
C VAL A 11 -11.29 15.63 -38.37
N TRP A 12 -12.60 15.61 -38.13
CA TRP A 12 -13.14 15.52 -36.78
C TRP A 12 -12.93 14.09 -36.26
N ALA A 13 -11.92 13.90 -35.41
CA ALA A 13 -11.77 12.70 -34.62
C ALA A 13 -12.91 12.66 -33.57
N THR A 14 -14.04 12.04 -33.93
CA THR A 14 -15.10 11.72 -32.97
C THR A 14 -14.71 10.46 -32.19
N ALA A 15 -13.70 10.59 -31.33
CA ALA A 15 -13.49 9.60 -30.28
C ALA A 15 -14.64 9.77 -29.28
N ALA A 16 -15.69 8.97 -29.44
CA ALA A 16 -16.68 8.79 -28.39
C ALA A 16 -15.90 8.44 -27.10
N PRO A 17 -16.09 9.17 -25.99
CA PRO A 17 -15.44 8.79 -24.75
C PRO A 17 -15.95 7.38 -24.44
N SER A 18 -15.05 6.40 -24.53
CA SER A 18 -15.30 5.07 -24.01
C SER A 18 -15.55 5.27 -22.52
N ARG A 19 -16.83 5.42 -22.15
CA ARG A 19 -17.29 5.36 -20.78
C ARG A 19 -16.89 3.96 -20.34
N VAL A 20 -15.73 3.87 -19.69
CA VAL A 20 -15.31 2.70 -18.95
C VAL A 20 -16.49 2.43 -18.04
N LYS A 21 -17.27 1.41 -18.37
CA LYS A 21 -18.23 0.83 -17.44
C LYS A 21 -17.36 0.10 -16.43
N THR A 22 -16.79 0.83 -15.48
CA THR A 22 -16.48 0.26 -14.18
C THR A 22 -17.83 -0.09 -13.58
N LEU A 23 -18.33 -1.28 -13.94
CA LEU A 23 -19.17 -2.01 -13.01
C LEU A 23 -18.41 -1.97 -11.68
N PRO A 24 -19.07 -1.59 -10.56
CA PRO A 24 -18.45 -1.79 -9.28
C PRO A 24 -18.28 -3.30 -9.17
N GLU A 25 -17.05 -3.77 -9.37
CA GLU A 25 -16.67 -5.10 -8.95
C GLU A 25 -16.99 -5.12 -7.46
N VAL A 26 -18.04 -5.86 -7.11
CA VAL A 26 -18.48 -5.99 -5.73
C VAL A 26 -17.41 -6.86 -5.09
N VAL A 27 -16.32 -6.22 -4.69
CA VAL A 27 -15.28 -6.82 -3.85
C VAL A 27 -16.03 -7.36 -2.65
N GLN A 28 -16.21 -8.69 -2.63
CA GLN A 28 -16.86 -9.37 -1.53
C GLN A 28 -16.02 -9.08 -0.30
N GLN A 29 -16.48 -8.15 0.53
CA GLN A 29 -15.78 -7.76 1.75
C GLN A 29 -15.77 -8.98 2.68
N LYS A 30 -14.64 -9.69 2.74
CA LYS A 30 -14.40 -10.73 3.74
C LYS A 30 -14.49 -10.04 5.09
N LYS A 31 -15.52 -10.37 5.87
CA LYS A 31 -15.75 -9.77 7.18
C LYS A 31 -14.67 -10.29 8.13
N THR A 32 -13.61 -9.50 8.32
CA THR A 32 -12.51 -9.79 9.23
C THR A 32 -12.99 -9.80 10.68
N ALA A 33 -12.35 -10.61 11.52
CA ALA A 33 -12.72 -10.72 12.93
C ALA A 33 -12.52 -9.38 13.65
N PRO A 34 -13.46 -8.94 14.50
CA PRO A 34 -13.38 -7.63 15.17
C PRO A 34 -12.14 -7.49 16.07
N GLU A 35 -11.56 -8.61 16.51
CA GLU A 35 -10.33 -8.65 17.31
C GLU A 35 -9.10 -8.13 16.56
N LEU A 36 -9.09 -8.18 15.23
CA LEU A 36 -8.00 -7.71 14.39
C LEU A 36 -7.85 -6.18 14.44
N ALA A 37 -8.93 -5.46 14.74
CA ALA A 37 -8.92 -4.01 14.83
C ALA A 37 -7.92 -3.49 15.89
N PHE A 38 -7.64 -4.28 16.93
CA PHE A 38 -6.66 -3.96 17.96
C PHE A 38 -5.23 -3.83 17.39
N TYR A 39 -4.91 -4.64 16.39
CA TYR A 39 -3.56 -4.71 15.82
C TYR A 39 -3.29 -3.65 14.75
N ARG A 40 -4.30 -2.90 14.30
CA ARG A 40 -4.15 -1.90 13.22
C ARG A 40 -2.97 -0.94 13.44
N LYS A 41 -2.79 -0.44 14.67
CA LYS A 41 -1.65 0.45 15.00
C LYS A 41 -0.30 -0.25 14.87
N TYR A 42 -0.23 -1.54 15.20
CA TYR A 42 0.98 -2.36 15.04
C TYR A 42 1.26 -2.62 13.57
N THR A 43 0.23 -2.91 12.78
CA THR A 43 0.31 -3.09 11.33
C THR A 43 0.78 -1.80 10.64
N GLU A 44 0.27 -0.63 11.03
CA GLU A 44 0.81 0.65 10.56
C GLU A 44 2.25 0.89 11.00
N GLY A 45 2.62 0.51 12.23
CA GLY A 45 3.99 0.57 12.71
C GLY A 45 4.94 -0.33 11.91
N MET A 46 4.48 -1.52 11.54
CA MET A 46 5.16 -2.46 10.65
C MET A 46 5.38 -1.85 9.26
N LEU A 47 4.36 -1.22 8.67
CA LEU A 47 4.45 -0.56 7.37
C LEU A 47 5.44 0.62 7.40
N ARG A 48 5.42 1.45 8.46
CA ARG A 48 6.42 2.51 8.64
C ARG A 48 7.84 1.96 8.76
N ARG A 49 8.01 0.85 9.49
CA ARG A 49 9.30 0.15 9.59
C ARG A 49 9.74 -0.39 8.23
N TYR A 50 8.83 -0.97 7.45
CA TYR A 50 9.07 -1.44 6.09
C TYR A 50 9.56 -0.31 5.18
N VAL A 51 8.91 0.86 5.18
CA VAL A 51 9.37 2.01 4.39
C VAL A 51 10.80 2.39 4.77
N ARG A 52 11.09 2.52 6.07
CA ARG A 52 12.44 2.86 6.55
C ARG A 52 13.49 1.84 6.10
N LEU A 53 13.24 0.56 6.38
CA LEU A 53 14.18 -0.53 6.09
C LEU A 53 14.35 -0.76 4.58
N SER A 54 13.30 -0.57 3.77
CA SER A 54 13.39 -0.67 2.31
C SER A 54 14.25 0.43 1.69
N MET A 55 14.20 1.65 2.24
CA MET A 55 15.09 2.74 1.84
C MET A 55 16.54 2.47 2.25
N GLU A 56 16.76 1.95 3.46
CA GLU A 56 18.09 1.56 3.95
C GLU A 56 18.67 0.42 3.10
N ALA A 57 17.86 -0.58 2.71
CA ALA A 57 18.30 -1.67 1.84
C ALA A 57 18.62 -1.23 0.41
N GLY A 58 17.86 -0.25 -0.12
CA GLY A 58 18.08 0.32 -1.46
C GLY A 58 19.32 1.24 -1.53
N ARG A 59 19.74 1.81 -0.40
CA ARG A 59 21.05 2.45 -0.25
C ARG A 59 22.09 1.33 -0.15
N ALA A 60 22.84 1.14 -1.22
CA ALA A 60 23.74 0.01 -1.44
C ALA A 60 24.54 -0.48 -0.21
N PRO A 61 24.98 -1.75 -0.19
CA PRO A 61 25.64 -2.40 0.95
C PRO A 61 27.00 -1.81 1.36
N SER A 62 27.40 -0.68 0.79
CA SER A 62 28.62 0.08 1.08
C SER A 62 28.79 0.49 2.57
N LEU A 63 27.78 0.26 3.41
CA LEU A 63 27.79 0.52 4.86
C LEU A 63 27.62 -0.75 5.72
N LEU A 64 27.72 -1.94 5.13
CA LEU A 64 27.51 -3.29 5.71
C LEU A 64 28.19 -3.58 7.07
N GLY A 65 29.08 -2.72 7.55
CA GLY A 65 29.77 -2.90 8.83
C GLY A 65 29.41 -1.94 9.96
N ARG A 66 28.59 -0.89 9.75
CA ARG A 66 28.46 0.20 10.76
C ARG A 66 27.05 0.54 11.21
N GLU A 67 26.01 0.17 10.47
CA GLU A 67 24.64 0.51 10.85
C GLU A 67 24.00 -0.62 11.65
N MET A 68 23.88 -0.42 12.97
CA MET A 68 23.10 -1.31 13.83
C MET A 68 21.61 -1.06 13.57
N PHE A 69 20.97 -1.93 12.77
CA PHE A 69 19.55 -1.88 12.41
C PHE A 69 18.61 -2.21 13.59
N ARG A 70 18.62 -1.36 14.63
CA ARG A 70 17.79 -1.54 15.83
C ARG A 70 16.37 -1.01 15.62
N GLY A 71 15.51 -1.82 15.02
CA GLY A 71 14.05 -1.61 15.04
C GLY A 71 13.36 -2.49 16.09
N LYS A 72 12.72 -1.91 17.11
CA LYS A 72 12.02 -2.62 18.21
C LYS A 72 10.51 -2.83 17.98
N VAL A 73 10.00 -2.62 16.77
CA VAL A 73 8.54 -2.47 16.55
C VAL A 73 7.87 -3.81 16.21
N THR A 74 8.61 -4.91 16.07
CA THR A 74 8.04 -6.20 15.66
C THR A 74 8.75 -7.36 16.36
N SER A 75 8.15 -8.56 16.35
CA SER A 75 8.79 -9.80 16.82
C SER A 75 10.08 -10.12 16.06
N TYR A 76 10.19 -9.63 14.82
CA TYR A 76 11.33 -9.79 13.92
C TYR A 76 12.50 -8.89 14.35
N ARG A 77 13.53 -9.52 14.95
CA ARG A 77 14.77 -8.85 15.32
C ARG A 77 15.69 -8.83 14.11
N VAL A 78 16.07 -7.63 13.69
CA VAL A 78 17.02 -7.42 12.59
C VAL A 78 18.39 -7.23 13.22
N HIS A 79 19.32 -8.14 12.95
CA HIS A 79 20.69 -8.11 13.48
C HIS A 79 21.72 -7.83 12.38
N SER A 80 21.41 -8.24 11.15
CA SER A 80 22.26 -8.11 9.98
C SER A 80 21.51 -7.46 8.81
N PHE A 81 22.26 -7.09 7.76
CA PHE A 81 21.67 -6.64 6.50
C PHE A 81 20.82 -7.72 5.81
N GLU A 82 21.24 -8.99 5.90
CA GLU A 82 20.46 -10.10 5.34
C GLU A 82 19.07 -10.16 5.96
N ASP A 83 18.97 -9.97 7.29
CA ASP A 83 17.68 -9.90 8.00
C ASP A 83 16.82 -8.73 7.51
N VAL A 84 17.43 -7.59 7.13
CA VAL A 84 16.70 -6.45 6.53
C VAL A 84 16.10 -6.86 5.20
N VAL A 85 16.89 -7.49 4.33
CA VAL A 85 16.44 -7.91 2.99
C VAL A 85 15.34 -8.95 3.10
N ILE A 86 15.49 -9.95 3.97
CA ILE A 86 14.46 -10.96 4.23
C ILE A 86 13.18 -10.29 4.74
N PHE A 87 13.29 -9.39 5.72
CA PHE A 87 12.14 -8.66 6.25
C PHE A 87 11.40 -7.84 5.19
N VAL A 88 12.14 -7.09 4.37
CA VAL A 88 11.56 -6.28 3.29
C VAL A 88 10.85 -7.19 2.28
N HIS A 89 11.48 -8.29 1.89
CA HIS A 89 10.93 -9.25 0.95
C HIS A 89 9.66 -9.94 1.48
N ASP A 90 9.66 -10.33 2.75
CA ASP A 90 8.52 -10.96 3.41
C ASP A 90 7.31 -10.02 3.47
N VAL A 91 7.53 -8.76 3.86
CA VAL A 91 6.46 -7.75 3.91
C VAL A 91 5.96 -7.43 2.50
N GLU A 92 6.84 -7.29 1.51
CA GLU A 92 6.45 -7.06 0.12
C GLU A 92 5.59 -8.23 -0.41
N THR A 93 5.96 -9.47 -0.10
CA THR A 93 5.20 -10.66 -0.47
C THR A 93 3.83 -10.69 0.21
N CYS A 94 3.72 -10.21 1.44
CA CYS A 94 2.43 -10.07 2.12
C CYS A 94 1.55 -8.99 1.47
N LEU A 95 2.14 -7.84 1.11
CA LEU A 95 1.41 -6.77 0.42
C LEU A 95 0.85 -7.24 -0.93
N LYS A 96 1.58 -8.08 -1.67
CA LYS A 96 1.14 -8.66 -2.95
C LYS A 96 -0.07 -9.61 -2.83
N LYS A 97 -0.41 -10.07 -1.62
CA LYS A 97 -1.57 -10.95 -1.39
C LYS A 97 -2.90 -10.20 -1.25
N LEU A 98 -2.85 -8.89 -1.00
CA LEU A 98 -4.05 -8.07 -0.89
C LEU A 98 -4.68 -7.84 -2.27
N ASP A 99 -5.96 -7.51 -2.30
CA ASP A 99 -6.64 -7.06 -3.52
C ASP A 99 -6.02 -5.75 -4.05
N GLU A 100 -6.11 -5.51 -5.36
CA GLU A 100 -5.52 -4.32 -6.01
C GLU A 100 -6.03 -3.01 -5.38
N GLY A 101 -7.32 -2.94 -5.03
CA GLY A 101 -7.91 -1.78 -4.37
C GLY A 101 -7.31 -1.54 -2.98
N GLN A 102 -7.14 -2.61 -2.20
CA GLN A 102 -6.54 -2.55 -0.87
C GLN A 102 -5.05 -2.20 -0.94
N GLN A 103 -4.31 -2.78 -1.88
CA GLN A 103 -2.91 -2.43 -2.14
C GLN A 103 -2.78 -0.95 -2.47
N HIS A 104 -3.68 -0.41 -3.29
CA HIS A 104 -3.66 1.01 -3.63
C HIS A 104 -3.89 1.90 -2.41
N LEU A 105 -4.87 1.57 -1.56
CA LEU A 105 -5.15 2.31 -0.33
C LEU A 105 -3.96 2.29 0.64
N ILE A 106 -3.38 1.11 0.90
CA ILE A 106 -2.22 0.97 1.79
C ILE A 106 -1.02 1.73 1.22
N ARG A 107 -0.78 1.63 -0.09
CA ARG A 107 0.32 2.35 -0.73
C ARG A 107 0.19 3.86 -0.58
N ARG A 108 -0.99 4.42 -0.85
CA ARG A 108 -1.23 5.86 -0.75
C ARG A 108 -1.14 6.34 0.69
N ILE A 109 -1.84 5.68 1.60
CA ILE A 109 -1.99 6.18 2.97
C ILE A 109 -0.79 5.81 3.84
N ALA A 110 -0.44 4.52 3.90
CA ALA A 110 0.56 4.04 4.85
C ALA A 110 2.01 4.16 4.34
N LEU A 111 2.24 4.03 3.03
CA LEU A 111 3.59 4.06 2.47
C LEU A 111 4.00 5.44 1.92
N GLN A 112 3.05 6.19 1.36
CA GLN A 112 3.28 7.51 0.77
C GLN A 112 2.78 8.66 1.65
N GLU A 113 2.24 8.35 2.83
CA GLU A 113 1.78 9.33 3.83
C GLU A 113 0.69 10.29 3.34
N PHE A 114 -0.10 9.89 2.33
CA PHE A 114 -1.28 10.65 1.94
C PHE A 114 -2.32 10.61 3.05
N THR A 115 -3.01 11.72 3.26
CA THR A 115 -4.19 11.73 4.11
C THR A 115 -5.31 10.92 3.47
N GLN A 116 -6.22 10.39 4.30
CA GLN A 116 -7.40 9.70 3.81
C GLN A 116 -8.31 10.63 2.96
N ALA A 117 -8.29 11.93 3.24
CA ALA A 117 -9.04 12.93 2.48
C ALA A 117 -8.44 13.16 1.09
N GLU A 118 -7.12 13.28 0.97
CA GLU A 118 -6.45 13.39 -0.33
C GLU A 118 -6.66 12.11 -1.15
N THR A 119 -6.54 10.95 -0.51
CA THR A 119 -6.78 9.66 -1.16
C THR A 119 -8.24 9.54 -1.65
N ALA A 120 -9.21 10.01 -0.87
CA ALA A 120 -10.60 10.07 -1.28
C ALA A 120 -10.82 10.96 -2.51
N GLY A 121 -10.20 12.15 -2.53
CA GLY A 121 -10.22 13.04 -3.69
C GLY A 121 -9.59 12.42 -4.93
N LEU A 122 -8.46 11.72 -4.78
CA LEU A 122 -7.77 11.05 -5.88
C LEU A 122 -8.56 9.87 -6.47
N LEU A 123 -9.25 9.11 -5.63
CA LEU A 123 -10.02 7.93 -6.04
C LEU A 123 -11.47 8.26 -6.44
N GLY A 124 -11.92 9.50 -6.25
CA GLY A 124 -13.32 9.88 -6.46
C GLY A 124 -14.28 9.16 -5.51
N LEU A 125 -13.80 8.75 -4.32
CA LEU A 125 -14.58 8.03 -3.32
C LEU A 125 -14.97 8.97 -2.18
N SER A 126 -16.02 8.61 -1.43
CA SER A 126 -16.36 9.33 -0.20
C SER A 126 -15.31 9.05 0.89
N LEU A 127 -15.04 10.03 1.76
CA LEU A 127 -14.14 9.87 2.90
C LEU A 127 -14.54 8.68 3.78
N ARG A 128 -15.85 8.49 3.99
CA ARG A 128 -16.39 7.34 4.75
C ARG A 128 -16.04 6.00 4.09
N SER A 129 -16.15 5.93 2.76
CA SER A 129 -15.80 4.72 2.01
C SER A 129 -14.32 4.40 2.14
N VAL A 130 -13.45 5.40 1.98
CA VAL A 130 -11.99 5.24 2.13
C VAL A 130 -11.63 4.80 3.54
N HIS A 131 -12.21 5.44 4.56
CA HIS A 131 -11.94 5.09 5.95
C HIS A 131 -12.29 3.63 6.25
N ARG A 132 -13.46 3.17 5.79
CA ARG A 132 -13.90 1.78 5.96
C ARG A 132 -12.99 0.82 5.19
N GLN A 133 -12.77 1.06 3.90
CA GLN A 133 -11.96 0.17 3.07
C GLN A 133 -10.50 0.10 3.53
N TYR A 134 -9.94 1.21 4.02
CA TYR A 134 -8.59 1.22 4.59
C TYR A 134 -8.52 0.44 5.90
N ALA A 135 -9.53 0.55 6.77
CA ALA A 135 -9.63 -0.26 7.97
C ALA A 135 -9.73 -1.75 7.64
N ASP A 136 -10.57 -2.12 6.67
CA ASP A 136 -10.71 -3.50 6.19
C ASP A 136 -9.37 -4.03 5.62
N ALA A 137 -8.66 -3.21 4.83
CA ALA A 137 -7.35 -3.56 4.27
C ALA A 137 -6.28 -3.76 5.35
N LEU A 138 -6.28 -2.96 6.42
CA LEU A 138 -5.37 -3.15 7.55
C LEU A 138 -5.70 -4.43 8.32
N ASP A 139 -6.96 -4.78 8.48
CA ASP A 139 -7.35 -6.02 9.16
C ASP A 139 -6.94 -7.25 8.36
N GLU A 140 -7.12 -7.23 7.04
CA GLU A 140 -6.69 -8.33 6.17
C GLU A 140 -5.16 -8.47 6.14
N LEU A 141 -4.43 -7.35 6.06
CA LEU A 141 -2.98 -7.38 6.17
C LEU A 141 -2.51 -7.89 7.54
N THR A 142 -3.24 -7.55 8.60
CA THR A 142 -2.96 -8.05 9.96
C THR A 142 -3.12 -9.56 10.02
N GLU A 143 -4.21 -10.11 9.46
CA GLU A 143 -4.44 -11.56 9.37
C GLU A 143 -3.25 -12.24 8.70
N ILE A 144 -2.81 -11.72 7.55
CA ILE A 144 -1.64 -12.23 6.80
C ILE A 144 -0.36 -12.15 7.64
N PHE A 145 -0.13 -11.04 8.36
CA PHE A 145 1.06 -10.88 9.20
C PHE A 145 1.08 -11.83 10.40
N LEU A 146 -0.08 -12.14 10.99
CA LEU A 146 -0.19 -13.13 12.06
C LEU A 146 0.05 -14.54 11.53
N GLU A 147 -0.53 -14.91 10.38
CA GLU A 147 -0.29 -16.20 9.72
C GLU A 147 1.19 -16.42 9.41
N ARG A 148 1.88 -15.37 8.94
CA ARG A 148 3.31 -15.39 8.61
C ARG A 148 4.22 -15.20 9.83
N LYS A 149 3.66 -15.05 11.03
CA LYS A 149 4.39 -14.78 12.29
C LYS A 149 5.27 -13.52 12.25
N LEU A 150 4.95 -12.58 11.36
CA LEU A 150 5.56 -11.25 11.32
C LEU A 150 5.08 -10.38 12.49
N LEU A 151 3.86 -10.64 12.97
CA LEU A 151 3.32 -10.12 14.21
C LEU A 151 3.13 -11.26 15.21
N GLU A 152 3.45 -11.00 16.49
CA GLU A 152 3.16 -11.92 17.59
C GLU A 152 2.08 -11.32 18.50
N PRO A 153 0.98 -12.06 18.77
CA PRO A 153 -0.12 -11.59 19.61
C PRO A 153 0.34 -11.08 20.99
N ALA A 154 1.26 -11.81 21.63
CA ALA A 154 1.69 -11.53 23.00
C ALA A 154 2.51 -10.24 23.16
N LYS A 155 3.21 -9.79 22.11
CA LYS A 155 4.05 -8.56 22.15
C LYS A 155 3.28 -7.31 21.74
N ALA A 156 2.16 -7.46 21.03
CA ALA A 156 1.29 -6.36 20.64
C ALA A 156 0.26 -6.01 21.73
N CYS A 157 0.09 -6.82 22.77
CA CYS A 157 -0.81 -6.51 23.90
C CYS A 157 -0.13 -5.78 25.07
N GLN A 158 1.17 -5.46 25.00
CA GLN A 158 1.95 -4.86 26.08
C GLN A 158 2.22 -3.37 25.85
#